data_AF-A0A0D2L3I6-F1
#
_entry.id   AF-A0A0D2L3I6-F1
#
_cell.length_a   1.000
_cell.length_b   1.000
_cell.length_c   1.000
_cell.angle_alpha   90.00
_cell.angle_beta   90.00
_cell.angle_gamma   90.00
#
_symmetry.space_group_name_H-M   'P 1'
#
loop_
_entity.id
_entity.type
_entity.pdbx_description
1 polymer ?
#
loop_
_entity_poly.entity_id
_entity_poly.type
_entity_poly.pdbx_seq_one_letter_code
_entity_poly.pdbx_strand_id
1 'polypeptide(L)'
;MEFHLPYCALRRNTVSPDPRKLRRSYPMLPYYDQAQDQLSYHDAQVSVLITGVDEWYWTAYCCVDTFSQEPESPNAYIEWNDDGPSGGGRDEIYPVWNPREYFLLMLSRRCKQVAGEWEAIIYELNARLDTYETAYYASMDGNDFFDDAQLGRTKSYTKAVSILRKFNDMLNLTLETFQDFEQGELQFLNTRDEKLDDLWKIYLDRIFEDFATMRYLQRVLVQKIQTFDRMKDGVRIAGCRFSILIAYQSSEAGQLVGSKREPIFHETRR
;
A
#
# COMPACT_ATOMS: atom_id res chain seq x y z
N MET A 1 2.50 -2.05 28.71
CA MET A 1 2.95 -1.31 27.52
C MET A 1 2.56 -2.15 26.33
N GLU A 2 1.95 -1.54 25.33
CA GLU A 2 1.54 -2.24 24.12
C GLU A 2 1.78 -1.37 22.90
N PHE A 3 1.99 -2.01 21.76
CA PHE A 3 2.03 -1.32 20.48
C PHE A 3 1.42 -2.18 19.38
N HIS A 4 0.86 -1.50 18.38
CA HIS A 4 0.27 -2.12 17.21
C HIS A 4 0.79 -1.43 15.97
N LEU A 5 1.46 -2.18 15.09
CA LEU A 5 2.00 -1.67 13.83
C LEU A 5 1.23 -2.31 12.68
N PRO A 6 0.15 -1.68 12.19
CA PRO A 6 -0.51 -2.10 10.97
C PRO A 6 0.39 -1.81 9.77
N TYR A 7 0.36 -2.67 8.74
CA TYR A 7 1.13 -2.49 7.51
C TYR A 7 0.51 -3.27 6.35
N CYS A 8 1.03 -3.05 5.13
CA CYS A 8 0.70 -3.87 3.97
C CYS A 8 1.90 -4.74 3.60
N ALA A 9 1.68 -6.05 3.44
CA ALA A 9 2.71 -7.02 3.07
C ALA A 9 2.57 -7.43 1.61
N LEU A 10 3.66 -7.34 0.84
CA LEU A 10 3.73 -7.68 -0.59
C LEU A 10 4.28 -9.08 -0.80
N ARG A 11 3.59 -9.92 -1.58
CA ARG A 11 3.94 -11.34 -1.77
C ARG A 11 3.62 -11.83 -3.17
N ARG A 12 4.27 -12.93 -3.57
CA ARG A 12 3.93 -13.66 -4.80
C ARG A 12 2.73 -14.57 -4.56
N ASN A 13 1.88 -14.73 -5.57
CA ASN A 13 0.65 -15.51 -5.62
C ASN A 13 0.91 -17.02 -5.68
N THR A 14 2.03 -17.47 -5.14
CA THR A 14 2.37 -18.89 -4.97
C THR A 14 1.77 -19.46 -3.68
N VAL A 15 1.18 -18.63 -2.83
CA VAL A 15 0.66 -19.01 -1.52
C VAL A 15 -0.75 -19.58 -1.65
N SER A 16 -1.00 -20.71 -0.99
CA SER A 16 -2.32 -21.34 -0.88
C SER A 16 -3.36 -20.37 -0.31
N PRO A 17 -4.62 -20.37 -0.79
CA PRO A 17 -5.69 -19.53 -0.24
C PRO A 17 -5.82 -19.70 1.28
N ASP A 18 -6.19 -18.63 2.00
CA ASP A 18 -6.41 -18.65 3.45
C ASP A 18 -7.32 -19.84 3.82
N PRO A 19 -6.84 -20.86 4.55
CA PRO A 19 -7.70 -21.96 4.97
C PRO A 19 -8.83 -21.47 5.88
N ARG A 20 -8.62 -20.35 6.59
CA ARG A 20 -9.60 -19.75 7.50
C ARG A 20 -10.59 -18.82 6.78
N LYS A 21 -10.28 -18.40 5.55
CA LYS A 21 -11.05 -17.40 4.76
C LYS A 21 -11.31 -16.08 5.50
N LEU A 22 -10.44 -15.72 6.44
CA LEU A 22 -10.56 -14.50 7.25
C LEU A 22 -9.84 -13.33 6.60
N ARG A 23 -8.79 -13.60 5.83
CA ARG A 23 -7.98 -12.59 5.15
C ARG A 23 -8.28 -12.54 3.66
N ARG A 24 -8.13 -11.34 3.10
CA ARG A 24 -8.23 -11.08 1.66
C ARG A 24 -6.85 -10.66 1.15
N SER A 25 -6.37 -11.35 0.13
CA SER A 25 -5.29 -10.85 -0.72
C SER A 25 -5.87 -10.04 -1.86
N TYR A 26 -5.20 -8.96 -2.21
CA TYR A 26 -5.57 -8.07 -3.29
C TYR A 26 -4.48 -8.12 -4.36
N PRO A 27 -4.83 -8.27 -5.66
CA PRO A 27 -3.83 -8.25 -6.70
C PRO A 27 -3.15 -6.89 -6.75
N MET A 28 -1.83 -6.88 -6.92
CA MET A 28 -1.08 -5.65 -7.15
C MET A 28 -1.55 -4.99 -8.46
N LEU A 29 -1.28 -3.68 -8.60
CA LEU A 29 -1.45 -2.99 -9.88
C LEU A 29 -0.61 -3.75 -10.94
N PRO A 30 -1.16 -4.13 -12.10
CA PRO A 30 -0.34 -4.69 -13.17
C PRO A 30 0.49 -3.57 -13.81
N TYR A 31 1.59 -3.91 -14.47
CA TYR A 31 2.22 -3.00 -15.43
C TYR A 31 1.23 -2.64 -16.54
N TYR A 32 1.33 -1.41 -17.07
CA TYR A 32 0.32 -0.88 -17.99
C TYR A 32 0.06 -1.80 -19.21
N ASP A 33 1.12 -2.38 -19.79
CA ASP A 33 1.05 -3.24 -20.97
C ASP A 33 0.99 -4.75 -20.67
N GLN A 34 0.92 -5.15 -19.38
CA GLN A 34 0.96 -6.56 -18.99
C GLN A 34 -0.32 -6.95 -18.25
N ALA A 35 -1.03 -7.95 -18.76
CA ALA A 35 -2.33 -8.35 -18.21
C ALA A 35 -2.23 -9.05 -16.84
N GLN A 36 -1.06 -9.57 -16.46
CA GLN A 36 -0.98 -10.44 -15.29
C GLN A 36 0.37 -10.32 -14.58
N ASP A 37 0.30 -9.97 -13.30
CA ASP A 37 1.39 -10.04 -12.37
C ASP A 37 1.04 -11.05 -11.27
N GLN A 38 2.05 -11.80 -10.81
CA GLN A 38 1.91 -12.73 -9.73
C GLN A 38 1.99 -12.05 -8.36
N LEU A 39 2.09 -10.73 -8.25
CA LEU A 39 2.11 -10.06 -6.95
C LEU A 39 0.70 -9.77 -6.41
N SER A 40 0.54 -10.01 -5.13
CA SER A 40 -0.57 -9.54 -4.32
C SER A 40 -0.07 -8.90 -3.04
N TYR A 41 -0.93 -8.07 -2.46
CA TYR A 41 -0.70 -7.49 -1.15
C TYR A 41 -1.87 -7.82 -0.22
N HIS A 42 -1.62 -7.81 1.07
CA HIS A 42 -2.63 -8.00 2.11
C HIS A 42 -2.37 -7.09 3.29
N ASP A 43 -3.43 -6.80 4.02
CA ASP A 43 -3.35 -6.04 5.26
C ASP A 43 -2.80 -6.98 6.35
N ALA A 44 -1.79 -6.52 7.07
CA ALA A 44 -1.08 -7.26 8.11
C ALA A 44 -0.88 -6.37 9.35
N GLN A 45 -0.55 -6.99 10.48
CA GLN A 45 -0.31 -6.27 11.72
C GLN A 45 0.68 -7.02 12.59
N VAL A 46 1.58 -6.26 13.24
CA VAL A 46 2.33 -6.71 14.40
C VAL A 46 1.70 -6.12 15.64
N SER A 47 1.51 -6.92 16.68
CA SER A 47 0.99 -6.47 17.97
C SER A 47 1.82 -7.04 19.10
N VAL A 48 2.26 -6.18 20.01
CA VAL A 48 3.05 -6.58 21.17
C VAL A 48 2.38 -6.06 22.43
N LEU A 49 2.30 -6.92 23.43
CA LEU A 49 1.83 -6.59 24.77
C LEU A 49 2.86 -7.10 25.78
N ILE A 50 3.33 -6.20 26.63
CA ILE A 50 4.12 -6.56 27.81
C ILE A 50 3.31 -6.21 29.05
N THR A 51 3.09 -7.21 29.89
CA THR A 51 2.31 -7.12 31.12
C THR A 51 2.97 -7.92 32.25
N GLY A 52 2.79 -7.51 33.49
CA GLY A 52 3.45 -8.11 34.64
C GLY A 52 3.11 -7.40 35.94
N VAL A 53 3.44 -8.04 37.06
CA VAL A 53 3.26 -7.44 38.39
C VAL A 53 4.40 -6.46 38.69
N ASP A 54 5.61 -6.79 38.23
CA ASP A 54 6.83 -6.00 38.42
C ASP A 54 7.88 -6.29 37.33
N GLU A 55 9.09 -5.72 37.48
CA GLU A 55 10.20 -5.89 36.52
C GLU A 55 10.84 -7.29 36.54
N TRP A 56 10.47 -8.15 37.49
CA TRP A 56 10.99 -9.52 37.64
C TRP A 56 9.99 -10.58 37.16
N TYR A 57 8.68 -10.30 37.27
CA TYR A 57 7.60 -11.19 36.89
C TYR A 57 6.69 -10.53 35.86
N TRP A 58 7.07 -10.72 34.59
CA TRP A 58 6.36 -10.20 33.44
C TRP A 58 6.29 -11.23 32.31
N THR A 59 5.43 -10.95 31.34
CA THR A 59 5.21 -11.76 30.14
C THR A 59 5.04 -10.85 28.95
N ALA A 60 5.68 -11.20 27.84
CA ALA A 60 5.49 -10.57 26.55
C ALA A 60 4.71 -11.48 25.62
N TYR A 61 3.73 -10.90 24.95
CA TYR A 61 3.01 -11.51 23.84
C TYR A 61 3.37 -10.75 22.57
N CYS A 62 3.73 -11.47 21.50
CA CYS A 62 3.95 -10.90 20.18
C CYS A 62 3.11 -11.67 19.16
N CYS A 63 2.16 -10.99 18.56
CA CYS A 63 1.30 -11.51 17.51
C CYS A 63 1.75 -10.90 16.17
N VAL A 64 2.29 -11.74 15.29
CA VAL A 64 2.72 -11.35 13.94
C VAL A 64 1.84 -12.04 12.93
N ASP A 65 1.37 -11.30 11.92
CA ASP A 65 0.59 -11.91 10.84
C ASP A 65 1.50 -12.72 9.89
N THR A 66 1.32 -14.04 9.89
CA THR A 66 2.04 -14.97 9.01
C THR A 66 1.22 -15.41 7.81
N PHE A 67 0.16 -14.68 7.45
CA PHE A 67 -0.82 -15.08 6.43
C PHE A 67 -0.21 -15.60 5.11
N SER A 68 0.95 -15.08 4.71
CA SER A 68 1.55 -15.33 3.41
C SER A 68 2.88 -16.08 3.44
N GLN A 69 3.33 -16.49 4.63
CA GLN A 69 4.51 -17.32 4.80
C GLN A 69 4.04 -18.66 5.37
N GLU A 70 4.76 -19.74 5.10
CA GLU A 70 4.58 -20.91 5.98
C GLU A 70 4.86 -20.40 7.39
N PRO A 71 3.94 -20.63 8.36
CA PRO A 71 4.20 -20.20 9.72
C PRO A 71 5.53 -20.82 10.13
N GLU A 72 6.52 -19.98 10.42
CA GLU A 72 7.75 -20.46 11.05
C GLU A 72 7.30 -21.22 12.29
N SER A 73 7.56 -22.53 12.27
CA SER A 73 7.17 -23.38 13.38
C SER A 73 7.78 -22.78 14.64
N PRO A 74 7.05 -22.67 15.76
CA PRO A 74 7.66 -22.30 17.04
C PRO A 74 8.91 -23.12 17.34
N ASN A 75 8.95 -24.37 16.87
CA ASN A 75 10.12 -25.25 16.98
C ASN A 75 11.34 -24.72 16.24
N ALA A 76 11.21 -23.99 15.13
CA ALA A 76 12.33 -23.43 14.40
C ALA A 76 13.08 -22.40 15.26
N TYR A 77 12.35 -21.52 15.96
CA TYR A 77 12.95 -20.56 16.89
C TYR A 77 13.61 -21.26 18.08
N ILE A 78 12.99 -22.32 18.61
CA ILE A 78 13.57 -23.11 19.70
C ILE A 78 14.83 -23.84 19.25
N GLU A 79 14.83 -24.42 18.04
CA GLU A 79 15.98 -25.14 17.47
C GLU A 79 17.17 -24.22 17.19
N TRP A 80 16.90 -22.99 16.77
CA TRP A 80 17.94 -21.99 16.49
C TRP A 80 18.30 -21.13 17.70
N ASN A 81 17.61 -21.36 18.82
CA ASN A 81 17.79 -20.60 20.05
C ASN A 81 17.60 -19.09 19.81
N ASP A 82 16.55 -18.76 19.06
CA ASP A 82 16.23 -17.41 18.58
C ASP A 82 15.04 -16.83 19.34
N ASP A 83 15.14 -15.55 19.68
CA ASP A 83 14.01 -14.79 20.23
C ASP A 83 12.97 -14.52 19.13
N GLY A 84 12.00 -15.42 19.01
CA GLY A 84 10.91 -15.35 18.03
C GLY A 84 10.14 -14.02 18.03
N PRO A 85 9.73 -13.48 19.20
CA PRO A 85 9.18 -12.13 19.31
C PRO A 85 10.04 -11.04 18.62
N SER A 86 11.38 -11.11 18.71
CA SER A 86 12.26 -10.16 17.99
C SER A 86 12.36 -10.41 16.49
N GLY A 87 11.84 -11.54 16.00
CA GLY A 87 11.97 -12.01 14.62
C GLY A 87 13.30 -12.72 14.35
N GLY A 88 13.86 -13.42 15.34
CA GLY A 88 15.14 -14.14 15.20
C GLY A 88 16.37 -13.21 15.15
N GLY A 89 16.25 -11.99 15.67
CA GLY A 89 17.31 -10.99 15.64
C GLY A 89 18.26 -11.05 16.84
N ARG A 90 18.06 -11.99 17.77
CA ARG A 90 18.81 -12.14 19.01
C ARG A 90 18.77 -13.58 19.49
N ASP A 91 19.92 -14.04 19.95
CA ASP A 91 20.12 -15.34 20.59
C ASP A 91 19.46 -15.34 21.99
N GLU A 92 18.59 -16.32 22.24
CA GLU A 92 17.87 -16.54 23.50
C GLU A 92 18.81 -16.74 24.69
N ILE A 93 20.08 -17.16 24.46
CA ILE A 93 21.11 -17.29 25.50
C ILE A 93 21.40 -15.95 26.21
N TYR A 94 21.07 -14.81 25.61
CA TYR A 94 21.29 -13.48 26.19
C TYR A 94 19.96 -12.73 26.44
N PRO A 95 19.14 -13.18 27.41
CA PRO A 95 17.82 -12.62 27.65
C PRO A 95 17.88 -11.18 28.15
N VAL A 96 16.92 -10.35 27.74
CA VAL A 96 16.70 -9.02 28.31
C VAL A 96 15.71 -9.16 29.45
N TRP A 97 16.18 -8.93 30.68
CA TRP A 97 15.36 -9.08 31.87
C TRP A 97 14.48 -7.87 32.16
N ASN A 98 14.91 -6.67 31.76
CA ASN A 98 14.13 -5.47 31.99
C ASN A 98 12.98 -5.38 30.97
N PRO A 99 11.71 -5.34 31.39
CA PRO A 99 10.57 -5.35 30.47
C PRO A 99 10.49 -4.10 29.58
N ARG A 100 10.97 -2.95 30.07
CA ARG A 100 10.99 -1.69 29.30
C ARG A 100 12.08 -1.71 28.24
N GLU A 101 13.26 -2.24 28.57
CA GLU A 101 14.31 -2.47 27.57
C GLU A 101 13.83 -3.48 26.51
N TYR A 102 13.21 -4.59 26.95
CA TYR A 102 12.71 -5.59 26.02
C TYR A 102 11.61 -5.03 25.10
N PHE A 103 10.72 -4.18 25.65
CA PHE A 103 9.75 -3.44 24.86
C PHE A 103 10.41 -2.60 23.75
N LEU A 104 11.44 -1.82 24.09
CA LEU A 104 12.17 -0.98 23.14
C LEU A 104 12.90 -1.80 22.07
N LEU A 105 13.55 -2.90 22.47
CA LEU A 105 14.17 -3.84 21.56
C LEU A 105 13.14 -4.36 20.54
N MET A 106 12.00 -4.85 21.04
CA MET A 106 10.92 -5.40 20.24
C MET A 106 10.36 -4.37 19.27
N LEU A 107 10.06 -3.17 19.76
CA LEU A 107 9.57 -2.07 18.94
C LEU A 107 10.59 -1.72 17.85
N SER A 108 11.87 -1.58 18.19
CA SER A 108 12.94 -1.30 17.21
C SER A 108 13.02 -2.36 16.10
N ARG A 109 12.97 -3.65 16.45
CA ARG A 109 13.03 -4.72 15.46
C ARG A 109 11.80 -4.77 14.56
N ARG A 110 10.62 -4.61 15.14
CA ARG A 110 9.36 -4.70 14.39
C ARG A 110 9.08 -3.43 13.57
N CYS A 111 9.53 -2.25 14.02
CA CYS A 111 9.55 -1.04 13.21
C CYS A 111 10.41 -1.22 11.96
N LYS A 112 11.63 -1.75 12.10
CA LYS A 112 12.50 -2.03 10.96
C LYS A 112 11.86 -2.98 9.97
N GLN A 113 11.22 -4.05 10.45
CA GLN A 113 10.50 -4.99 9.60
C GLN A 113 9.36 -4.28 8.84
N VAL A 114 8.53 -3.52 9.54
CA VAL A 114 7.39 -2.81 8.94
C VAL A 114 7.84 -1.74 7.95
N ALA A 115 8.90 -0.99 8.25
CA ALA A 115 9.50 -0.03 7.33
C ALA A 115 9.97 -0.72 6.05
N GLY A 116 10.65 -1.87 6.16
CA GLY A 116 11.07 -2.65 5.00
C GLY A 116 9.92 -3.17 4.13
N GLU A 117 8.80 -3.59 4.74
CA GLU A 117 7.59 -3.98 4.00
C GLU A 117 6.97 -2.78 3.26
N TRP A 118 6.96 -1.59 3.90
CA TRP A 118 6.52 -0.35 3.26
C TRP A 118 7.43 0.10 2.12
N GLU A 119 8.75 0.00 2.28
CA GLU A 119 9.70 0.28 1.22
C GLU A 119 9.46 -0.64 0.03
N ALA A 120 9.34 -1.95 0.26
CA ALA A 120 9.13 -2.94 -0.79
C ALA A 120 7.84 -2.67 -1.58
N ILE A 121 6.72 -2.42 -0.88
CA ILE A 121 5.42 -2.23 -1.56
C ILE A 121 5.37 -0.92 -2.34
N ILE A 122 5.98 0.16 -1.82
CA ILE A 122 5.96 1.47 -2.47
C ILE A 122 6.95 1.53 -3.62
N TYR A 123 8.12 0.90 -3.48
CA TYR A 123 9.06 0.71 -4.60
C TYR A 123 8.38 -0.02 -5.76
N GLU A 124 7.72 -1.14 -5.46
CA GLU A 124 7.07 -1.98 -6.48
C GLU A 124 5.89 -1.26 -7.13
N LEU A 125 5.09 -0.52 -6.35
CA LEU A 125 4.01 0.30 -6.87
C LEU A 125 4.54 1.42 -7.79
N ASN A 126 5.59 2.14 -7.37
CA ASN A 126 6.18 3.21 -8.17
C ASN A 126 6.68 2.69 -9.53
N ALA A 127 7.37 1.56 -9.57
CA ALA A 127 7.82 0.94 -10.81
C ALA A 127 6.66 0.64 -11.78
N ARG A 128 5.49 0.26 -11.27
CA ARG A 128 4.28 0.10 -12.09
C ARG A 128 3.73 1.44 -12.54
N LEU A 129 3.57 2.38 -11.63
CA LEU A 129 3.03 3.71 -11.93
C LEU A 129 3.84 4.41 -13.02
N ASP A 130 5.16 4.27 -13.03
CA ASP A 130 6.02 4.86 -14.06
C ASP A 130 5.69 4.36 -15.48
N THR A 131 5.19 3.12 -15.64
CA THR A 131 4.68 2.62 -16.93
C THR A 131 3.39 3.31 -17.35
N TYR A 132 2.52 3.65 -16.40
CA TYR A 132 1.27 4.39 -16.66
C TYR A 132 1.57 5.84 -17.01
N GLU A 133 2.56 6.46 -16.37
CA GLU A 133 2.99 7.82 -16.70
C GLU A 133 3.58 7.86 -18.12
N THR A 134 4.45 6.90 -18.46
CA THR A 134 5.03 6.78 -19.80
C THR A 134 3.95 6.61 -20.86
N ALA A 135 2.98 5.71 -20.64
CA ALA A 135 1.85 5.51 -21.53
C ALA A 135 0.96 6.76 -21.66
N TYR A 136 0.76 7.50 -20.56
CA TYR A 136 0.00 8.76 -20.56
C TYR A 136 0.64 9.75 -21.53
N TYR A 137 1.92 10.06 -21.36
CA TYR A 137 2.62 11.06 -22.17
C TYR A 137 2.74 10.61 -23.63
N ALA A 138 3.05 9.34 -23.89
CA ALA A 138 3.08 8.80 -25.25
C ALA A 138 1.73 8.95 -25.96
N SER A 139 0.62 8.73 -25.24
CA SER A 139 -0.72 8.91 -25.81
C SER A 139 -1.06 10.38 -26.06
N MET A 140 -0.54 11.31 -25.24
CA MET A 140 -0.77 12.75 -25.37
C MET A 140 -0.02 13.36 -26.56
N ASP A 141 1.14 12.82 -26.91
CA ASP A 141 1.90 13.20 -28.11
C ASP A 141 1.33 12.57 -29.39
N GLY A 142 0.50 11.53 -29.27
CA GLY A 142 -0.18 10.85 -30.37
C GLY A 142 -1.64 11.28 -30.57
N ASN A 143 -2.24 10.89 -31.69
CA ASN A 143 -3.68 11.06 -31.92
C ASN A 143 -4.55 10.10 -31.07
N ASP A 144 -3.91 9.17 -30.35
CA ASP A 144 -4.55 8.09 -29.61
C ASP A 144 -5.07 8.54 -28.23
N PHE A 145 -4.81 9.78 -27.80
CA PHE A 145 -5.34 10.32 -26.55
C PHE A 145 -6.87 10.32 -26.47
N PHE A 146 -7.54 10.49 -27.62
CA PHE A 146 -9.00 10.61 -27.69
C PHE A 146 -9.72 9.27 -27.88
N ASP A 147 -9.01 8.21 -28.29
CA ASP A 147 -9.60 6.91 -28.59
C ASP A 147 -9.67 6.00 -27.34
N ASP A 148 -10.42 6.41 -26.31
CA ASP A 148 -10.75 5.55 -25.15
C ASP A 148 -12.25 5.17 -25.18
N ALA A 149 -12.73 4.69 -26.32
CA ALA A 149 -14.14 4.39 -26.54
C ALA A 149 -14.72 3.38 -25.51
N GLN A 150 -13.88 2.56 -24.87
CA GLN A 150 -14.28 1.58 -23.85
C GLN A 150 -13.93 1.99 -22.40
N LEU A 151 -13.44 3.21 -22.16
CA LEU A 151 -13.00 3.70 -20.84
C LEU A 151 -11.95 2.79 -20.16
N GLY A 152 -11.17 2.06 -20.96
CA GLY A 152 -10.16 1.13 -20.47
C GLY A 152 -9.07 1.88 -19.69
N ARG A 153 -8.58 2.99 -20.24
CA ARG A 153 -7.59 3.84 -19.56
C ARG A 153 -8.18 4.45 -18.30
N THR A 154 -9.39 5.00 -18.39
CA THR A 154 -10.09 5.59 -17.23
C THR A 154 -10.19 4.60 -16.06
N LYS A 155 -10.53 3.33 -16.33
CA LYS A 155 -10.59 2.27 -15.30
C LYS A 155 -9.20 1.98 -14.71
N SER A 156 -8.18 1.88 -15.54
CA SER A 156 -6.80 1.61 -15.12
C SER A 156 -6.23 2.71 -14.21
N TYR A 157 -6.39 3.99 -14.58
CA TYR A 157 -5.97 5.11 -13.70
C TYR A 157 -6.81 5.20 -12.42
N THR A 158 -8.11 4.90 -12.48
CA THR A 158 -8.97 4.84 -11.29
C THR A 158 -8.49 3.75 -10.33
N LYS A 159 -8.11 2.57 -10.85
CA LYS A 159 -7.54 1.48 -10.05
C LYS A 159 -6.21 1.91 -9.41
N ALA A 160 -5.30 2.52 -10.17
CA ALA A 160 -4.03 3.03 -9.65
C ALA A 160 -4.23 4.02 -8.49
N VAL A 161 -5.10 5.02 -8.66
CA VAL A 161 -5.44 5.98 -7.61
C VAL A 161 -6.04 5.29 -6.38
N SER A 162 -6.91 4.29 -6.56
CA SER A 162 -7.52 3.57 -5.43
C SER A 162 -6.50 2.81 -4.60
N ILE A 163 -5.49 2.19 -5.24
CA ILE A 163 -4.42 1.47 -4.56
C ILE A 163 -3.51 2.46 -3.83
N LEU A 164 -3.11 3.55 -4.50
CA LEU A 164 -2.32 4.64 -3.90
C LEU A 164 -2.97 5.19 -2.63
N ARG A 165 -4.28 5.47 -2.66
CA ARG A 165 -5.02 5.94 -1.48
C ARG A 165 -5.07 4.89 -0.38
N LYS A 166 -5.36 3.63 -0.69
CA LYS A 166 -5.35 2.55 0.31
C LYS A 166 -4.01 2.45 1.03
N PHE A 167 -2.89 2.49 0.29
CA PHE A 167 -1.56 2.41 0.90
C PHE A 167 -1.23 3.66 1.73
N ASN A 168 -1.60 4.84 1.24
CA ASN A 168 -1.45 6.07 2.00
C ASN A 168 -2.24 6.03 3.31
N ASP A 169 -3.51 5.62 3.27
CA ASP A 169 -4.37 5.55 4.46
C ASP A 169 -3.85 4.54 5.49
N MET A 170 -3.34 3.40 5.02
CA MET A 170 -2.79 2.38 5.92
C MET A 170 -1.42 2.78 6.49
N LEU A 171 -0.55 3.41 5.70
CA LEU A 171 0.72 3.97 6.18
C LEU A 171 0.49 5.13 7.15
N ASN A 172 -0.53 5.96 6.92
CA ASN A 172 -0.95 7.00 7.85
C ASN A 172 -1.34 6.39 9.19
N LEU A 173 -2.12 5.30 9.17
CA LEU A 173 -2.48 4.60 10.41
C LEU A 173 -1.23 4.10 11.15
N THR A 174 -0.25 3.53 10.44
CA THR A 174 1.04 3.15 11.06
C THR A 174 1.73 4.34 11.71
N LEU A 175 1.79 5.49 11.03
CA LEU A 175 2.43 6.70 11.53
C LEU A 175 1.67 7.30 12.73
N GLU A 176 0.35 7.28 12.71
CA GLU A 176 -0.52 7.74 13.81
C GLU A 176 -0.31 6.88 15.06
N THR A 177 -0.28 5.55 14.93
CA THR A 177 -0.04 4.66 16.08
C THR A 177 1.28 4.96 16.80
N PHE A 178 2.31 5.36 16.06
CA PHE A 178 3.58 5.76 16.66
C PHE A 178 3.54 7.16 17.27
N GLN A 179 2.85 8.10 16.63
CA GLN A 179 2.67 9.42 17.18
C GLN A 179 1.93 9.37 18.53
N ASP A 180 0.95 8.48 18.68
CA ASP A 180 0.25 8.23 19.93
C ASP A 180 1.19 7.63 21.00
N PHE A 181 2.03 6.67 20.61
CA PHE A 181 3.07 6.11 21.47
C PHE A 181 4.06 7.19 21.95
N GLU A 182 4.56 8.03 21.05
CA GLU A 182 5.52 9.10 21.35
C GLU A 182 4.96 10.10 22.36
N GLN A 183 3.67 10.44 22.24
CA GLN A 183 3.00 11.40 23.12
C GLN A 183 2.56 10.79 24.47
N GLY A 184 2.23 9.50 24.50
CA GLY A 184 1.63 8.86 25.66
C GLY A 184 2.60 8.00 26.48
N GLU A 185 3.30 7.07 25.83
CA GLU A 185 4.05 6.01 26.52
C GLU A 185 5.55 6.30 26.67
N LEU A 186 6.12 7.16 25.81
CA LEU A 186 7.57 7.44 25.81
C LEU A 186 8.09 7.93 27.18
N GLN A 187 7.26 8.64 27.93
CA GLN A 187 7.58 9.11 29.30
C GLN A 187 7.89 7.96 30.29
N PHE A 188 7.34 6.77 30.08
CA PHE A 188 7.57 5.61 30.95
C PHE A 188 8.92 4.93 30.68
N LEU A 189 9.60 5.31 29.59
CA LEU A 189 10.89 4.79 29.17
C LEU A 189 12.08 5.63 29.64
N ASN A 190 11.85 6.63 30.49
CA ASN A 190 12.93 7.37 31.15
C ASN A 190 13.57 6.51 32.26
N THR A 191 14.88 6.29 32.20
CA THR A 191 15.57 5.40 33.14
C THR A 191 16.13 6.12 34.37
N ARG A 192 16.35 7.45 34.28
CA ARG A 192 17.06 8.27 35.26
C ARG A 192 18.50 7.80 35.54
N ASP A 193 19.06 6.99 34.65
CA ASP A 193 20.43 6.50 34.69
C ASP A 193 21.08 6.78 33.34
N GLU A 194 22.13 7.61 33.34
CA GLU A 194 22.80 8.07 32.11
C GLU A 194 23.31 6.91 31.24
N LYS A 195 23.79 5.83 31.85
CA LYS A 195 24.31 4.67 31.09
C LYS A 195 23.19 3.86 30.45
N LEU A 196 22.06 3.71 31.16
CA LEU A 196 20.89 3.03 30.60
C LEU A 196 20.22 3.87 29.53
N ASP A 197 20.16 5.20 29.73
CA ASP A 197 19.66 6.13 28.73
C ASP A 197 20.49 6.04 27.44
N ASP A 198 21.83 6.01 27.53
CA ASP A 198 22.72 5.81 26.37
C ASP A 198 22.46 4.48 25.65
N LEU A 199 22.24 3.40 26.39
CA LEU A 199 21.95 2.08 25.81
C LEU A 199 20.60 2.08 25.09
N TRP A 200 19.57 2.65 25.72
CA TRP A 200 18.20 2.66 25.20
C TRP A 200 18.05 3.64 24.03
N LYS A 201 18.87 4.69 23.99
CA LYS A 201 18.98 5.62 22.88
C LYS A 201 19.23 4.90 21.55
N ILE A 202 20.02 3.82 21.54
CA ILE A 202 20.28 3.04 20.31
C ILE A 202 18.99 2.46 19.73
N TYR A 203 18.07 1.97 20.57
CA TYR A 203 16.78 1.46 20.11
C TYR A 203 15.88 2.59 19.62
N LEU A 204 15.82 3.69 20.38
CA LEU A 204 15.03 4.86 20.03
C LEU A 204 15.48 5.49 18.70
N ASP A 205 16.79 5.70 18.51
CA ASP A 205 17.34 6.28 17.29
C ASP A 205 16.95 5.43 16.06
N ARG A 206 17.05 4.10 16.15
CA ARG A 206 16.59 3.19 15.09
C ARG A 206 15.10 3.28 14.81
N ILE A 207 14.28 3.33 15.87
CA ILE A 207 12.83 3.49 15.74
C ILE A 207 12.54 4.80 14.98
N PHE A 208 13.14 5.91 15.40
CA PHE A 208 12.95 7.21 14.76
C PHE A 208 13.44 7.23 13.31
N GLU A 209 14.54 6.56 12.98
CA GLU A 209 15.02 6.37 11.61
C GLU A 209 13.99 5.62 10.76
N ASP A 210 13.47 4.48 11.24
CA ASP A 210 12.45 3.69 10.54
C ASP A 210 11.16 4.51 10.30
N PHE A 211 10.73 5.31 11.29
CA PHE A 211 9.60 6.23 11.14
C PHE A 211 9.87 7.39 10.20
N ALA A 212 11.09 7.92 10.16
CA ALA A 212 11.49 8.95 9.20
C ALA A 212 11.40 8.40 7.77
N THR A 213 11.85 7.16 7.55
CA THR A 213 11.70 6.45 6.26
C THR A 213 10.23 6.32 5.88
N MET A 214 9.38 5.84 6.79
CA MET A 214 7.93 5.73 6.55
C MET A 214 7.27 7.10 6.24
N ARG A 215 7.65 8.18 6.93
CA ARG A 215 7.17 9.54 6.63
C ARG A 215 7.64 10.03 5.25
N TYR A 216 8.85 9.68 4.84
CA TYR A 216 9.32 9.97 3.48
C TYR A 216 8.47 9.25 2.44
N LEU A 217 8.23 7.96 2.63
CA LEU A 217 7.39 7.15 1.76
C LEU A 217 5.95 7.66 1.65
N GLN A 218 5.36 8.12 2.77
CA GLN A 218 4.05 8.78 2.78
C GLN A 218 4.02 10.01 1.87
N ARG A 219 5.06 10.86 1.91
CA ARG A 219 5.16 12.03 1.03
C ARG A 219 5.22 11.63 -0.44
N VAL A 220 5.94 10.56 -0.76
CA VAL A 220 6.02 10.01 -2.12
C VAL A 220 4.62 9.55 -2.59
N LEU A 221 3.88 8.84 -1.74
CA LEU A 221 2.50 8.41 -2.06
C LEU A 221 1.58 9.62 -2.29
N VAL A 222 1.62 10.64 -1.42
CA VAL A 222 0.81 11.86 -1.59
C VAL A 222 1.12 12.56 -2.91
N GLN A 223 2.40 12.66 -3.30
CA GLN A 223 2.79 13.23 -4.59
C GLN A 223 2.24 12.40 -5.76
N LYS A 224 2.40 11.07 -5.73
CA LYS A 224 1.87 10.19 -6.79
C LYS A 224 0.34 10.24 -6.86
N ILE A 225 -0.38 10.34 -5.74
CA ILE A 225 -1.84 10.53 -5.72
C ILE A 225 -2.21 11.79 -6.51
N GLN A 226 -1.56 12.92 -6.25
CA GLN A 226 -1.84 14.18 -6.95
C GLN A 226 -1.56 14.07 -8.46
N THR A 227 -0.45 13.46 -8.85
CA THR A 227 -0.10 13.22 -10.25
C THR A 227 -1.16 12.36 -10.95
N PHE A 228 -1.54 11.23 -10.35
CA PHE A 228 -2.48 10.29 -10.93
C PHE A 228 -3.93 10.80 -10.92
N ASP A 229 -4.33 11.62 -9.95
CA ASP A 229 -5.63 12.29 -9.97
C ASP A 229 -5.75 13.24 -11.16
N ARG A 230 -4.69 14.03 -11.44
CA ARG A 230 -4.64 14.91 -12.62
C ARG A 230 -4.69 14.12 -13.92
N MET A 231 -3.92 13.04 -14.04
CA MET A 231 -3.93 12.18 -15.23
C MET A 231 -5.31 11.53 -15.44
N LYS A 232 -5.90 10.97 -14.38
CA LYS A 232 -7.26 10.40 -14.40
C LYS A 232 -8.28 11.42 -14.90
N ASP A 233 -8.22 12.65 -14.41
CA ASP A 233 -9.14 13.70 -14.83
C ASP A 233 -8.90 14.14 -16.28
N GLY A 234 -7.64 14.21 -16.72
CA GLY A 234 -7.26 14.46 -18.12
C GLY A 234 -7.85 13.42 -19.08
N VAL A 235 -7.65 12.12 -18.79
CA VAL A 235 -8.22 11.01 -19.59
C VAL A 235 -9.75 11.08 -19.61
N ARG A 236 -10.39 11.34 -18.46
CA ARG A 236 -11.86 11.43 -18.37
C ARG A 236 -12.42 12.57 -19.23
N ILE A 237 -11.79 13.74 -19.21
CA ILE A 237 -12.21 14.89 -20.03
C ILE A 237 -12.04 14.58 -21.52
N ALA A 238 -10.95 13.91 -21.91
CA ALA A 238 -10.69 13.51 -23.29
C ALA A 238 -11.77 12.55 -23.81
N GLY A 239 -12.10 11.50 -23.05
CA GLY A 239 -13.15 10.53 -23.39
C GLY A 239 -14.54 11.18 -23.52
N CYS A 240 -14.89 12.12 -22.64
CA CYS A 240 -16.14 12.89 -22.77
C CYS A 240 -16.20 13.72 -24.05
N ARG A 241 -15.11 14.43 -24.41
CA ARG A 241 -15.05 15.23 -25.64
C ARG A 241 -15.20 14.38 -26.89
N PHE A 242 -14.56 13.21 -26.92
CA PHE A 242 -14.67 12.28 -28.04
C PHE A 242 -16.08 11.73 -28.20
N SER A 243 -16.73 11.36 -27.09
CA SER A 243 -18.12 10.88 -27.08
C SER A 243 -19.09 11.93 -27.62
N ILE A 244 -18.88 13.20 -27.25
CA ILE A 244 -19.67 14.33 -27.78
C ILE A 244 -19.43 14.50 -29.28
N LEU A 245 -18.17 14.45 -29.74
CA LEU A 245 -17.83 14.59 -31.16
C LEU A 245 -18.51 13.51 -32.03
N ILE A 246 -18.49 12.25 -31.57
CA ILE A 246 -19.17 11.13 -32.24
C ILE A 246 -20.69 11.36 -32.29
N ALA A 247 -21.29 11.84 -31.20
CA ALA A 247 -22.73 12.13 -31.15
C ALA A 247 -23.12 13.23 -32.14
N TYR A 248 -22.32 14.29 -32.26
CA TYR A 248 -22.52 15.36 -33.25
C TYR A 248 -22.40 14.85 -34.69
N GLN A 249 -21.34 14.09 -35.02
CA GLN A 249 -21.14 13.54 -36.36
C GLN A 249 -22.26 12.55 -36.77
N SER A 250 -22.76 11.76 -35.81
CA SER A 250 -23.88 10.85 -36.03
C SER A 250 -25.21 11.60 -36.27
N SER A 251 -25.40 12.74 -35.60
CA SER A 251 -26.56 13.63 -35.81
C SER A 251 -26.54 14.30 -37.19
N GLU A 252 -25.39 14.78 -37.66
CA GLU A 252 -25.25 15.39 -38.99
C GLU A 252 -25.43 14.35 -40.12
N ALA A 253 -24.89 13.14 -39.95
CA ALA A 253 -25.10 12.05 -40.90
C ALA A 253 -26.58 11.62 -40.98
N GLY A 254 -27.31 11.64 -39.86
CA GLY A 254 -28.76 11.37 -39.83
C GLY A 254 -29.60 12.44 -40.54
N GLN A 255 -29.18 13.70 -40.51
CA GLN A 255 -29.86 14.80 -41.22
C GLN A 255 -29.64 14.76 -42.74
N LEU A 256 -28.48 14.32 -43.21
CA LEU A 256 -28.19 14.18 -44.65
C LEU A 256 -28.95 13.02 -45.32
N VAL A 257 -29.29 11.96 -44.57
CA VAL A 257 -30.10 10.83 -45.10
C VAL A 257 -31.60 11.16 -45.16
N GLY A 258 -32.08 12.14 -44.39
CA GLY A 258 -33.49 12.61 -44.41
C GLY A 258 -33.87 13.53 -45.59
N SER A 259 -32.91 13.94 -46.43
CA SER A 259 -33.12 14.92 -47.51
C SER A 259 -33.25 14.33 -48.92
N LYS A 260 -33.57 13.04 -49.07
CA LYS A 260 -34.03 12.47 -50.35
C LYS A 260 -35.54 12.26 -50.31
N ARG A 261 -36.31 13.34 -50.55
CA ARG A 261 -37.74 13.25 -50.89
C ARG A 261 -37.92 13.01 -52.39
N GLU A 262 -38.91 12.18 -52.65
CA GLU A 262 -39.37 11.49 -53.86
C GLU A 262 -39.53 12.33 -55.15
N PRO A 263 -39.52 11.66 -56.34
CA PRO A 263 -39.78 12.30 -57.62
C PRO A 263 -41.27 12.62 -57.83
N ILE A 264 -41.54 13.82 -58.32
CA ILE A 264 -42.88 14.31 -58.67
C ILE A 264 -43.35 13.62 -59.96
N PHE A 265 -44.35 12.74 -59.85
CA PHE A 265 -45.15 12.27 -60.98
C PHE A 265 -46.11 13.38 -61.43
N HIS A 266 -45.96 13.87 -62.66
CA HIS A 266 -47.00 14.65 -63.33
C HIS A 266 -47.87 13.71 -64.16
N GLU A 267 -49.11 13.51 -63.72
CA GLU A 267 -50.18 12.90 -64.49
C GLU A 267 -51.19 14.00 -64.86
N THR A 268 -51.29 14.31 -66.15
CA THR A 268 -52.42 15.11 -66.66
C THR A 268 -52.96 14.46 -67.92
N ARG A 269 -54.14 13.85 -67.79
CA ARG A 269 -54.97 13.31 -68.87
C ARG A 269 -56.12 14.29 -69.14
N ARG A 270 -56.35 14.52 -70.43
CA ARG A 270 -57.52 15.11 -71.12
C ARG A 270 -57.75 16.61 -71.00
#